data_AF-A0A3D5CUD9-F1
#
_entry.id   AF-A0A3D5CUD9-F1
#
_cell.length_a   1.000
_cell.length_b   1.000
_cell.length_c   1.000
_cell.angle_alpha   90.00
_cell.angle_beta   90.00
_cell.angle_gamma   90.00
#
_symmetry.space_group_name_H-M   'P 1'
#
loop_
_entity.id
_entity.type
_entity.pdbx_description
1 polymer ?
#
loop_
_entity_poly.entity_id
_entity_poly.type
_entity_poly.pdbx_seq_one_letter_code
_entity_poly.pdbx_strand_id
1 'polypeptide(L)'
;MAKVMEKEQPKTIDVQGMIDELATKANVALKEMENFDQEKVDHIVHEMAMAALDQHMPLAKMAVEETGRGIYEDKAIKNMYASEYIWNNIKHDKTVGVINEDVQKGLIE
;
A
#
# COMPACT_ATOMS: atom_id res chain seq x y z
N MET A 1 -25.71 -0.34 51.17
CA MET A 1 -26.06 -0.74 49.80
C MET A 1 -24.84 -0.51 48.92
N ALA A 2 -24.04 -1.55 48.69
CA ALA A 2 -22.86 -1.45 47.84
C ALA A 2 -23.31 -1.53 46.38
N LYS A 3 -23.02 -0.48 45.61
CA LYS A 3 -23.30 -0.39 44.19
C LYS A 3 -22.35 -1.35 43.47
N VAL A 4 -22.89 -2.46 42.97
CA VAL A 4 -22.14 -3.43 42.16
C VAL A 4 -21.67 -2.70 40.91
N MET A 5 -20.35 -2.56 40.75
CA MET A 5 -19.76 -2.08 39.52
C MET A 5 -19.90 -3.20 38.48
N GLU A 6 -20.80 -3.01 37.52
CA GLU A 6 -20.87 -3.84 36.32
C GLU A 6 -19.51 -3.80 35.63
N LYS A 7 -18.86 -4.96 35.54
CA LYS A 7 -17.68 -5.13 34.71
C LYS A 7 -18.14 -5.12 33.26
N GLU A 8 -17.77 -4.11 32.49
CA GLU A 8 -17.88 -4.13 31.04
C GLU A 8 -17.19 -5.39 30.52
N GLN A 9 -17.96 -6.26 29.86
CA GLN A 9 -17.41 -7.45 29.23
C GLN A 9 -16.56 -7.04 28.03
N PRO A 10 -15.41 -7.70 27.79
CA PRO A 10 -14.57 -7.37 26.66
C PRO A 10 -15.34 -7.65 25.37
N LYS A 11 -15.52 -6.63 24.52
CA LYS A 11 -16.00 -6.81 23.14
C LYS A 11 -15.03 -7.75 22.44
N THR A 12 -15.47 -8.99 22.18
CA THR A 12 -14.74 -9.92 21.32
C THR A 12 -14.74 -9.32 19.91
N ILE A 13 -13.57 -8.90 19.43
CA ILE A 13 -13.40 -8.42 18.06
C ILE A 13 -13.64 -9.61 17.14
N ASP A 14 -14.64 -9.50 16.25
CA ASP A 14 -14.82 -10.45 15.16
C ASP A 14 -13.73 -10.24 14.11
N VAL A 15 -12.63 -10.96 14.28
CA VAL A 15 -11.45 -10.88 13.40
C VAL A 15 -11.80 -11.34 11.99
N GLN A 16 -12.62 -12.38 11.85
CA GLN A 16 -12.99 -12.93 10.55
C GLN A 16 -13.85 -11.92 9.77
N GLY A 17 -14.88 -11.36 10.41
CA GLY A 17 -15.71 -10.33 9.81
C GLY A 17 -14.92 -9.10 9.37
N MET A 18 -13.94 -8.66 10.17
CA MET A 18 -13.06 -7.53 9.82
C MET A 18 -12.20 -7.81 8.57
N ILE A 19 -11.62 -9.02 8.48
CA ILE A 19 -10.80 -9.41 7.32
C ILE A 19 -11.68 -9.47 6.06
N ASP A 20 -12.84 -10.11 6.15
CA ASP A 20 -13.76 -10.28 5.02
C ASP A 20 -14.27 -8.93 4.51
N GLU A 21 -14.53 -7.97 5.42
CA GLU A 21 -14.93 -6.62 5.07
C GLU A 21 -13.82 -5.88 4.29
N LEU A 22 -12.58 -5.93 4.77
CA LEU A 22 -11.44 -5.30 4.09
C LEU A 22 -11.17 -5.91 2.71
N ALA A 23 -11.20 -7.25 2.61
CA ALA A 23 -11.02 -7.96 1.35
C ALA A 23 -12.13 -7.63 0.35
N THR A 24 -13.38 -7.54 0.81
CA THR A 24 -14.52 -7.16 -0.04
C THR A 24 -14.35 -5.74 -0.59
N LYS A 25 -13.97 -4.78 0.26
CA LYS A 25 -13.71 -3.40 -0.17
C LYS A 25 -12.55 -3.31 -1.17
N ALA A 26 -11.48 -4.08 -0.95
CA ALA A 26 -10.34 -4.13 -1.87
C ALA A 26 -10.74 -4.65 -3.26
N ASN A 27 -11.58 -5.70 -3.33
CA ASN A 27 -12.06 -6.23 -4.61
C ASN A 27 -12.94 -5.22 -5.37
N VAL A 28 -13.77 -4.45 -4.67
CA VAL A 28 -14.57 -3.38 -5.30
C VAL A 28 -13.66 -2.29 -5.86
N ALA A 29 -12.69 -1.82 -5.07
CA ALA A 29 -11.74 -0.81 -5.52
C ALA A 29 -10.88 -1.28 -6.71
N LEU A 30 -10.44 -2.55 -6.70
CA LEU A 30 -9.72 -3.16 -7.80
C LEU A 30 -10.55 -3.14 -9.09
N LYS A 31 -11.83 -3.51 -8.99
CA LYS A 31 -12.74 -3.52 -10.14
C LYS A 31 -12.95 -2.13 -10.74
N GLU A 32 -12.96 -1.10 -9.91
CA GLU A 32 -13.01 0.29 -10.38
C GLU A 32 -11.71 0.70 -11.07
N MET A 33 -10.56 0.34 -10.47
CA MET A 33 -9.22 0.65 -10.97
C MET A 33 -8.90 -0.03 -12.31
N GLU A 34 -9.48 -1.19 -12.61
CA GLU A 34 -9.36 -1.86 -13.92
C GLU A 34 -9.75 -0.98 -15.11
N ASN A 35 -10.57 0.05 -14.91
CA ASN A 35 -11.02 0.95 -15.97
C ASN A 35 -10.13 2.20 -16.12
N PHE A 36 -9.01 2.28 -15.40
CA PHE A 36 -8.11 3.43 -15.49
C PHE A 36 -7.19 3.29 -16.70
N ASP A 37 -6.84 4.41 -17.30
CA ASP A 37 -5.80 4.48 -18.31
C ASP A 37 -4.40 4.53 -17.66
N GLN A 38 -3.37 4.38 -18.48
CA GLN A 38 -1.97 4.41 -18.04
C GLN A 38 -1.65 5.72 -17.32
N GLU A 39 -2.06 6.88 -17.86
CA GLU A 39 -1.76 8.19 -17.28
C GLU A 39 -2.33 8.35 -15.87
N LYS A 40 -3.56 7.87 -15.65
CA LYS A 40 -4.20 7.91 -14.34
C LYS A 40 -3.52 6.96 -13.35
N VAL A 41 -3.14 5.75 -13.78
CA VAL A 41 -2.39 4.82 -12.93
C VAL A 41 -1.03 5.42 -12.57
N ASP A 42 -0.30 5.95 -13.54
CA ASP A 42 1.01 6.58 -13.34
C ASP A 42 0.92 7.76 -12.38
N HIS A 43 -0.10 8.61 -12.52
CA HIS A 43 -0.33 9.74 -11.61
C HIS A 43 -0.59 9.27 -10.17
N ILE A 44 -1.42 8.23 -9.98
CA ILE A 44 -1.69 7.68 -8.65
C ILE A 44 -0.40 7.15 -8.02
N VAL A 45 0.37 6.35 -8.76
CA VAL A 45 1.61 5.75 -8.24
C VAL A 45 2.68 6.82 -7.97
N HIS A 46 2.74 7.86 -8.81
CA HIS A 46 3.63 9.00 -8.59
C HIS A 46 3.34 9.70 -7.25
N GLU A 47 2.07 10.07 -7.03
CA GLU A 47 1.65 10.74 -5.79
C GLU A 47 1.87 9.84 -4.56
N MET A 48 1.64 8.53 -4.69
CA MET A 48 1.96 7.56 -3.63
C MET A 48 3.45 7.53 -3.30
N ALA A 49 4.32 7.52 -4.31
CA ALA A 49 5.77 7.54 -4.12
C ALA A 49 6.23 8.86 -3.48
N MET A 50 5.70 10.00 -3.89
CA MET A 50 6.04 11.31 -3.32
C MET A 50 5.58 11.43 -1.86
N ALA A 51 4.38 10.95 -1.54
CA ALA A 51 3.90 10.93 -0.15
C ALA A 51 4.74 10.01 0.75
N ALA A 52 5.13 8.83 0.25
CA ALA A 52 6.00 7.91 0.99
C ALA A 52 7.42 8.49 1.17
N LEU A 53 7.94 9.20 0.16
CA LEU A 53 9.20 9.91 0.24
C LEU A 53 9.14 11.03 1.28
N ASP A 54 8.10 11.87 1.28
CA ASP A 54 7.93 12.93 2.29
C ASP A 54 7.87 12.35 3.73
N GLN A 55 7.17 11.23 3.91
CA GLN A 55 6.97 10.58 5.20
C GLN A 55 8.06 9.56 5.59
N HIS A 56 9.16 9.46 4.83
CA HIS A 56 10.22 8.46 5.06
C HIS A 56 10.78 8.45 6.49
N MET A 57 10.98 9.64 7.07
CA MET A 57 11.49 9.85 8.43
C MET A 57 10.44 9.48 9.51
N PRO A 58 9.23 10.08 9.53
CA PRO A 58 8.18 9.69 10.49
C PRO A 58 7.90 8.18 10.55
N LEU A 59 7.82 7.53 9.38
CA LEU A 59 7.60 6.08 9.29
C LEU A 59 8.76 5.27 9.84
N ALA A 60 10.00 5.70 9.59
CA ALA A 60 11.18 5.07 10.17
C ALA A 60 11.19 5.14 11.71
N LYS A 61 10.73 6.27 12.27
CA LYS A 61 10.67 6.49 13.72
C LYS A 61 9.65 5.55 14.34
N MET A 62 8.44 5.55 13.79
CA MET A 62 7.36 4.69 14.23
C MET A 62 7.78 3.21 14.24
N ALA A 63 8.46 2.77 13.17
CA ALA A 63 8.92 1.38 13.07
C ALA A 63 9.99 1.02 14.12
N VAL A 64 10.92 1.92 14.46
CA VAL A 64 11.90 1.66 15.54
C VAL A 64 11.21 1.68 16.89
N GLU A 65 10.33 2.64 17.16
CA GLU A 65 9.64 2.78 18.44
C GLU A 65 8.70 1.59 18.72
N GLU A 66 7.99 1.11 17.71
CA GLU A 66 7.09 -0.04 17.85
C GLU A 66 7.85 -1.36 17.99
N THR A 67 8.88 -1.59 17.16
CA THR A 67 9.55 -2.90 17.11
C THR A 67 10.75 -3.01 18.05
N GLY A 68 11.29 -1.89 18.52
CA GLY A 68 12.55 -1.83 19.28
C GLY A 68 13.79 -2.27 18.50
N ARG A 69 13.73 -2.33 17.15
CA ARG A 69 14.76 -2.96 16.31
C ARG A 69 15.21 -2.09 15.14
N GLY A 70 16.53 -2.08 14.92
CA GLY A 70 17.19 -1.42 13.79
C GLY A 70 17.62 0.02 14.09
N ILE A 71 18.16 0.68 13.07
CA ILE A 71 18.64 2.07 13.14
C ILE A 71 17.66 2.95 12.36
N TYR A 72 17.37 4.13 12.90
CA TYR A 72 16.39 5.06 12.35
C TYR A 72 16.77 5.52 10.92
N GLU A 73 18.02 5.93 10.74
CA GLU A 73 18.58 6.39 9.48
C GLU A 73 18.54 5.31 8.40
N ASP A 74 18.87 4.06 8.75
CA ASP A 74 18.82 2.92 7.82
C ASP A 74 17.39 2.64 7.36
N LYS A 75 16.39 2.79 8.25
CA LYS A 75 14.98 2.62 7.87
C LYS A 75 14.49 3.80 7.01
N ALA A 76 14.96 5.01 7.26
CA ALA A 76 14.65 6.17 6.43
C ALA A 76 15.17 5.97 5.00
N ILE A 77 16.41 5.48 4.84
CA ILE A 77 16.99 5.13 3.53
C ILE A 77 16.19 4.00 2.86
N LYS A 78 15.78 2.98 3.61
CA LYS A 78 14.91 1.90 3.07
C LYS A 78 13.57 2.44 2.57
N ASN A 79 12.96 3.37 3.28
CA ASN A 79 11.71 4.00 2.88
C ASN A 79 11.90 4.83 1.60
N MET A 80 12.97 5.64 1.51
CA MET A 80 13.31 6.40 0.30
C MET A 80 13.57 5.48 -0.90
N TYR A 81 14.26 4.35 -0.67
CA TYR A 81 14.49 3.35 -1.71
C TYR A 81 13.17 2.76 -2.22
N ALA A 82 12.29 2.33 -1.31
CA ALA A 82 11.00 1.75 -1.65
C ALA A 82 10.04 2.73 -2.35
N SER A 83 10.22 4.04 -2.15
CA SER A 83 9.40 5.07 -2.78
C SER A 83 10.03 5.63 -4.06
N GLU A 84 11.01 6.54 -3.92
CA GLU A 84 11.58 7.30 -5.03
C GLU A 84 12.37 6.43 -6.00
N TYR A 85 13.22 5.54 -5.47
CA TYR A 85 14.10 4.74 -6.32
C TYR A 85 13.29 3.74 -7.16
N ILE A 86 12.36 3.01 -6.54
CA ILE A 86 11.48 2.08 -7.25
C ILE A 86 10.60 2.81 -8.25
N TRP A 87 10.00 3.95 -7.88
CA TRP A 87 9.22 4.75 -8.83
C TRP A 87 10.03 5.13 -10.07
N ASN A 88 11.26 5.62 -9.88
CA ASN A 88 12.12 5.97 -11.02
C ASN A 88 12.50 4.77 -11.89
N ASN A 89 12.50 3.56 -11.34
CA ASN A 89 12.77 2.33 -12.08
C ASN A 89 11.58 1.92 -12.97
N ILE A 90 10.34 2.05 -12.46
CA ILE A 90 9.14 1.49 -13.11
C ILE A 90 8.25 2.51 -13.82
N LYS A 91 8.48 3.82 -13.67
CA LYS A 91 7.58 4.89 -14.18
C LYS A 91 7.35 4.93 -15.70
N HIS A 92 8.07 4.13 -16.46
CA HIS A 92 7.93 4.03 -17.92
C HIS A 92 7.47 2.63 -18.35
N ASP A 93 7.22 1.74 -17.40
CA ASP A 93 6.72 0.40 -17.67
C ASP A 93 5.23 0.48 -17.98
N LYS A 94 4.85 -0.09 -19.13
CA LYS A 94 3.45 -0.17 -19.50
C LYS A 94 2.77 -1.27 -18.70
N THR A 95 1.64 -0.94 -18.07
CA THR A 95 0.86 -1.86 -17.22
C THR A 95 -0.62 -1.89 -17.61
N VAL A 96 -1.07 -0.98 -18.49
CA VAL A 96 -2.45 -0.91 -18.97
C VAL A 96 -2.53 -1.17 -20.47
N GLY A 97 -3.44 -2.06 -20.88
CA GLY A 97 -3.67 -2.44 -22.27
C GLY A 97 -2.60 -3.40 -22.80
N VAL A 98 -2.32 -3.32 -24.10
CA VAL A 98 -1.28 -4.14 -24.76
C VAL A 98 0.10 -3.61 -24.36
N ILE A 99 0.86 -4.39 -23.60
CA ILE A 99 2.18 -4.02 -23.08
C ILE A 99 3.30 -4.38 -24.08
N ASN A 100 3.11 -5.38 -24.92
CA ASN A 100 4.07 -5.80 -25.93
C ASN A 100 3.37 -6.44 -27.14
N GLU A 101 3.86 -6.18 -28.35
CA GLU A 101 3.36 -6.80 -29.58
C GLU A 101 4.54 -7.27 -30.43
N ASP A 102 4.73 -8.59 -30.51
CA ASP A 102 5.68 -9.23 -31.43
C ASP A 102 4.94 -9.62 -32.72
N VAL A 103 4.95 -8.70 -33.67
CA VAL A 103 4.31 -8.85 -34.99
C VAL A 103 4.89 -10.04 -35.77
N GLN A 104 6.17 -10.40 -35.57
CA GLN A 104 6.81 -11.50 -36.29
C GLN A 104 6.36 -12.87 -35.78
N LYS A 105 6.09 -12.97 -34.48
CA LYS A 105 5.56 -14.20 -33.85
C LYS A 105 4.03 -14.20 -33.72
N GLY A 106 3.37 -13.08 -34.00
CA GLY A 106 1.94 -12.89 -33.79
C GLY A 106 1.54 -12.96 -32.31
N LEU A 107 2.44 -12.56 -31.40
CA LEU A 107 2.20 -12.57 -29.96
C LEU A 107 1.86 -11.17 -29.47
N ILE A 108 0.83 -11.06 -28.65
CA ILE A 108 0.39 -9.83 -28.00
C ILE A 108 0.32 -10.14 -26.51
N GLU A 109 1.04 -9.35 -25.71
CA GLU A 109 1.04 -9.39 -24.25
C GLU A 109 0.51 -8.07 -23.69
#